data_AF-A0A538IQI7-F1
#
_entry.id   AF-A0A538IQI7-F1
#
_cell.length_a   1.000
_cell.length_b   1.000
_cell.length_c   1.000
_cell.angle_alpha   90.00
_cell.angle_beta   90.00
_cell.angle_gamma   90.00
#
_symmetry.space_group_name_H-M   'P 1'
#
loop_
_entity.id
_entity.type
_entity.pdbx_description
1 polymer ?
#
loop_
_entity_poly.entity_id
_entity_poly.type
_entity_poly.pdbx_seq_one_letter_code
_entity_poly.pdbx_strand_id
1 'polypeptide(L)'
;MGRRARRREHRARRPPPARPQPAARGSRSEAKDAAARAALKPLREGERPGAVTVAALLATGLAVANIVAFLAGAKIGGKRPATAGVLSYSALMGIAAAGMWRGRYWAVLGMQAVLVIAMLFFSLLALKASNLTTVLICMAVLAPCGALFWFLVKALARIQMPERRPR
;
A
#
# COMPACT_ATOMS: atom_id res chain seq x y z
N MET A 1 17.39 -30.63 -64.35
CA MET A 1 16.20 -29.77 -64.12
C MET A 1 15.81 -29.56 -62.63
N GLY A 2 16.75 -29.56 -61.65
CA GLY A 2 16.38 -29.64 -60.21
C GLY A 2 16.53 -28.39 -59.33
N ARG A 3 17.21 -27.31 -59.78
CA ARG A 3 17.51 -26.16 -58.90
C ARG A 3 16.39 -25.11 -58.76
N ARG A 4 15.51 -25.00 -59.75
CA ARG A 4 14.42 -23.99 -59.73
C ARG A 4 13.22 -24.42 -58.87
N ALA A 5 12.98 -25.72 -58.72
CA ALA A 5 11.89 -26.25 -57.92
C ALA A 5 12.10 -26.03 -56.41
N ARG A 6 13.30 -26.35 -55.89
CA ARG A 6 13.64 -26.15 -54.46
C ARG A 6 13.55 -24.70 -53.99
N ARG A 7 13.83 -23.73 -54.88
CA ARG A 7 13.76 -22.30 -54.52
C ARG A 7 12.31 -21.79 -54.41
N ARG A 8 11.35 -22.45 -55.08
CA ARG A 8 9.92 -22.13 -54.97
C ARG A 8 9.32 -22.67 -53.68
N GLU A 9 9.66 -23.91 -53.29
CA GLU A 9 9.20 -24.48 -52.01
C GLU A 9 9.72 -23.72 -50.79
N HIS A 10 10.97 -23.27 -50.82
CA HIS A 10 11.54 -22.48 -49.71
C HIS A 10 10.90 -21.10 -49.55
N ARG A 11 10.34 -20.53 -50.62
CA ARG A 11 9.64 -19.24 -50.60
C ARG A 11 8.19 -19.40 -50.14
N ALA A 12 7.56 -20.55 -50.41
CA ALA A 12 6.21 -20.89 -49.96
C ALA A 12 6.12 -21.17 -48.46
N ARG A 13 7.23 -21.52 -47.80
CA ARG A 13 7.30 -21.79 -46.35
C ARG A 13 7.69 -20.58 -45.48
N ARG A 14 7.88 -19.39 -46.06
CA ARG A 14 8.07 -18.18 -45.25
C ARG A 14 6.70 -17.73 -44.75
N PRO A 15 6.42 -17.76 -43.43
CA PRO A 15 5.24 -17.11 -42.91
C PRO A 15 5.28 -15.64 -43.36
N PRO A 16 4.13 -15.05 -43.73
CA PRO A 16 4.08 -13.65 -44.11
C PRO A 16 4.72 -12.82 -43.00
N PRO A 17 5.51 -11.78 -43.32
CA PRO A 17 6.07 -10.91 -42.29
C PRO A 17 4.91 -10.43 -41.44
N ALA A 18 4.98 -10.69 -40.13
CA ALA A 18 3.98 -10.25 -39.19
C ALA A 18 3.78 -8.75 -39.43
N ARG A 19 2.59 -8.35 -39.88
CA ARG A 19 2.25 -6.93 -40.01
C ARG A 19 2.59 -6.32 -38.64
N PRO A 20 3.38 -5.25 -38.57
CA PRO A 20 3.64 -4.59 -37.29
C PRO A 20 2.27 -4.27 -36.71
N GLN A 21 1.90 -5.00 -35.65
CA GLN A 21 0.67 -4.70 -34.92
C GLN A 21 0.81 -3.24 -34.52
N PRO A 22 -0.11 -2.36 -34.92
CA PRO A 22 -0.05 -0.99 -34.46
C PRO A 22 -0.05 -1.09 -32.94
N ALA A 23 1.06 -0.70 -32.32
CA ALA A 23 1.20 -0.70 -30.87
C ALA A 23 -0.06 -0.02 -30.36
N ALA A 24 -0.91 -0.77 -29.65
CA ALA A 24 -2.17 -0.26 -29.16
C ALA A 24 -1.80 1.03 -28.43
N ARG A 25 -2.16 2.18 -29.02
CA ARG A 25 -1.87 3.47 -28.41
C ARG A 25 -2.70 3.44 -27.15
N GLY A 26 -2.05 3.12 -26.04
CA GLY A 26 -2.69 3.01 -24.74
C GLY A 26 -3.56 4.24 -24.52
N SER A 27 -4.68 4.03 -23.83
CA SER A 27 -5.59 5.13 -23.54
C SER A 27 -4.81 6.31 -22.93
N ARG A 28 -5.29 7.54 -23.11
CA ARG A 28 -4.64 8.74 -22.55
C ARG A 28 -4.34 8.59 -21.05
N SER A 29 -5.12 7.79 -20.33
CA SER A 29 -4.91 7.43 -18.92
C SER A 29 -3.69 6.53 -18.73
N GLU A 30 -3.52 5.47 -19.53
CA GLU A 30 -2.34 4.60 -19.47
C GLU A 30 -1.04 5.35 -19.79
N ALA A 31 -1.09 6.30 -20.72
CA ALA A 31 0.04 7.17 -21.03
C ALA A 31 0.40 8.09 -19.84
N LYS A 32 -0.61 8.62 -19.14
CA LYS A 32 -0.40 9.43 -17.92
C LYS A 32 0.16 8.60 -16.78
N ASP A 33 -0.36 7.39 -16.57
CA ASP A 33 0.13 6.46 -15.54
C ASP A 33 1.56 6.03 -15.83
N ALA A 34 1.90 5.75 -17.09
CA ALA A 34 3.25 5.44 -17.52
C ALA A 34 4.22 6.61 -17.28
N ALA A 35 3.80 7.84 -17.59
CA ALA A 35 4.59 9.04 -17.33
C ALA A 35 4.81 9.28 -15.82
N ALA A 36 3.76 9.09 -15.01
CA ALA A 36 3.85 9.18 -13.56
C ALA A 36 4.81 8.14 -12.98
N ARG A 37 4.74 6.89 -13.44
CA ARG A 37 5.68 5.82 -13.06
C ARG A 37 7.11 6.12 -13.51
N ALA A 38 7.30 6.65 -14.71
CA ALA A 38 8.64 6.98 -15.22
C ALA A 38 9.32 8.09 -14.41
N ALA A 39 8.55 9.03 -13.88
CA ALA A 39 9.03 10.15 -13.07
C ALA A 39 9.36 9.79 -11.62
N LEU A 40 8.86 8.65 -11.11
CA LEU A 40 9.19 8.18 -9.77
C LEU A 40 10.65 7.70 -9.71
N LYS A 41 11.38 8.20 -8.71
CA LYS A 41 12.73 7.74 -8.40
C LYS A 41 12.67 6.60 -7.39
N PRO A 42 13.35 5.46 -7.63
CA PRO A 42 13.47 4.41 -6.63
C PRO A 42 14.12 4.99 -5.37
N LEU A 43 13.78 4.42 -4.20
CA LEU A 43 14.45 4.82 -2.97
C LEU A 43 15.95 4.53 -3.07
N ARG A 44 16.76 5.38 -2.46
CA ARG A 44 18.14 4.99 -2.16
C ARG A 44 18.12 3.83 -1.17
N GLU A 45 19.11 2.95 -1.28
CA GLU A 45 19.31 1.86 -0.33
C GLU A 45 19.39 2.43 1.10
N GLY A 46 18.46 2.03 1.97
CA GLY A 46 18.34 2.54 3.35
C GLY A 46 17.58 3.87 3.54
N GLU A 47 17.11 4.54 2.48
CA GLU A 47 16.23 5.72 2.61
C GLU A 47 14.90 5.30 3.24
N ARG A 48 14.53 5.97 4.34
CA ARG A 48 13.25 5.74 5.03
C ARG A 48 12.30 6.87 4.67
N PRO A 49 11.22 6.62 3.91
CA PRO A 49 10.23 7.66 3.64
C PRO A 49 9.66 8.15 4.96
N GLY A 50 9.66 9.47 5.20
CA GLY A 50 9.18 10.03 6.47
C GLY A 50 7.76 9.55 6.84
N ALA A 51 6.90 9.32 5.85
CA ALA A 51 5.57 8.75 6.05
C ALA A 51 5.58 7.33 6.67
N VAL A 52 6.51 6.48 6.24
CA VAL A 52 6.68 5.13 6.79
C VAL A 52 7.19 5.20 8.22
N THR A 53 8.07 6.15 8.53
CA THR A 53 8.54 6.41 9.90
C THR A 53 7.41 6.87 10.80
N VAL A 54 6.60 7.84 10.36
CA VAL A 54 5.42 8.31 11.11
C VAL A 54 4.44 7.16 11.35
N ALA A 55 4.17 6.35 10.34
CA ALA A 55 3.32 5.17 10.49
C ALA A 55 3.89 4.14 11.48
N ALA A 56 5.20 3.88 11.44
CA ALA A 56 5.85 2.98 12.40
C ALA A 56 5.73 3.51 13.83
N LEU A 57 5.96 4.81 14.05
CA LEU A 57 5.80 5.44 15.36
C LEU A 57 4.36 5.39 15.86
N LEU A 58 3.38 5.64 14.99
CA LEU A 58 1.96 5.52 15.33
C LEU A 58 1.59 4.08 15.71
N ALA A 59 2.04 3.08 14.95
CA ALA A 59 1.81 1.67 15.26
C ALA A 59 2.43 1.29 16.61
N THR A 60 3.67 1.72 16.88
CA THR A 60 4.32 1.51 18.19
C THR A 60 3.53 2.20 19.31
N GLY A 61 3.12 3.45 19.12
CA GLY A 61 2.34 4.19 20.11
C GLY A 61 1.01 3.52 20.42
N LEU A 62 0.29 3.04 19.40
CA LEU A 62 -0.97 2.30 19.57
C LEU A 62 -0.77 0.96 20.28
N ALA A 63 0.29 0.22 19.96
CA ALA A 63 0.61 -1.03 20.65
C ALA A 63 0.88 -0.81 22.14
N VAL A 64 1.71 0.18 22.46
CA VAL A 64 2.06 0.54 23.84
C VAL A 64 0.84 1.06 24.59
N ALA A 65 0.09 1.99 24.00
CA ALA A 65 -1.12 2.55 24.60
C ALA A 65 -2.15 1.46 24.91
N ASN A 66 -2.32 0.48 24.02
CA ASN A 66 -3.23 -0.63 24.23
C ASN A 66 -2.81 -1.53 25.41
N ILE A 67 -1.51 -1.83 25.56
CA ILE A 67 -0.98 -2.58 26.70
C ILE A 67 -1.14 -1.78 28.00
N VAL A 68 -0.78 -0.49 27.98
CA VAL A 68 -0.89 0.39 29.16
C VAL A 68 -2.34 0.51 29.61
N ALA A 69 -3.28 0.70 28.69
CA ALA A 69 -4.70 0.76 29.00
C ALA A 69 -5.21 -0.55 29.63
N PHE A 70 -4.75 -1.69 29.13
CA PHE A 70 -5.08 -3.00 29.71
C PHE A 70 -4.54 -3.16 31.14
N LEU A 71 -3.27 -2.82 31.36
CA LEU A 71 -2.63 -2.89 32.68
C LEU A 71 -3.25 -1.90 33.68
N ALA A 72 -3.68 -0.73 33.21
CA ALA A 72 -4.41 0.26 34.00
C ALA A 72 -5.86 -0.19 34.34
N GLY A 73 -6.30 -1.34 33.84
CA GLY A 73 -7.62 -1.90 34.14
C GLY A 73 -8.77 -1.21 33.40
N ALA A 74 -8.50 -0.57 32.26
CA ALA A 74 -9.52 0.04 31.43
C ALA A 74 -10.60 -0.99 31.05
N LYS A 75 -11.86 -0.59 31.11
CA LYS A 75 -13.02 -1.43 30.81
C LYS A 75 -13.69 -0.96 29.53
N ILE A 76 -14.10 -1.92 28.69
CA ILE A 76 -14.85 -1.66 27.46
C ILE A 76 -16.25 -2.23 27.68
N GLY A 77 -17.27 -1.38 27.67
CA GLY A 77 -18.65 -1.82 27.97
C GLY A 77 -18.82 -2.43 29.36
N GLY A 78 -18.10 -1.92 30.36
CA GLY A 78 -18.16 -2.39 31.75
C GLY A 78 -17.42 -3.70 32.04
N LYS A 79 -16.90 -4.39 31.01
CA LYS A 79 -16.13 -5.63 31.15
C LYS A 79 -14.65 -5.38 30.88
N ARG A 80 -13.79 -6.19 31.50
CA ARG A 80 -12.36 -6.21 31.15
C ARG A 80 -12.22 -6.75 29.72
N PRO A 81 -11.43 -6.10 28.85
CA PRO A 81 -11.18 -6.61 27.51
C PRO A 81 -10.45 -7.95 27.59
N ALA A 82 -10.72 -8.83 26.61
CA ALA A 82 -10.09 -10.15 26.57
C ALA A 82 -8.58 -10.01 26.38
N THR A 83 -7.80 -10.60 27.29
CA THR A 83 -6.33 -10.56 27.28
C THR A 83 -5.75 -11.00 25.93
N ALA A 84 -6.33 -12.05 25.34
CA ALA A 84 -5.92 -12.54 24.02
C ALA A 84 -6.12 -11.50 22.90
N GLY A 85 -7.21 -10.72 22.93
CA GLY A 85 -7.48 -9.66 21.95
C GLY A 85 -6.53 -8.47 22.11
N VAL A 86 -6.22 -8.09 23.34
CA VAL A 86 -5.25 -7.03 23.64
C VAL A 86 -3.86 -7.43 23.18
N LEU A 87 -3.41 -8.64 23.52
CA LEU A 87 -2.10 -9.15 23.13
C LEU A 87 -1.98 -9.32 21.61
N SER A 88 -3.00 -9.86 20.94
CA SER A 88 -2.96 -10.07 19.50
C SER A 88 -2.88 -8.75 18.71
N TYR A 89 -3.68 -7.74 19.09
CA TYR A 89 -3.60 -6.42 18.48
C TYR A 89 -2.22 -5.77 18.71
N SER A 90 -1.71 -5.83 19.94
CA SER A 90 -0.42 -5.23 20.28
C SER A 90 0.73 -5.92 19.56
N ALA A 91 0.70 -7.25 19.45
CA ALA A 91 1.68 -8.03 18.70
C ALA A 91 1.62 -7.71 17.20
N LEU A 92 0.42 -7.63 16.62
CA LEU A 92 0.23 -7.26 15.22
C LEU A 92 0.82 -5.88 14.93
N MET A 93 0.52 -4.89 15.77
CA MET A 93 1.06 -3.53 15.63
C MET A 93 2.57 -3.50 15.82
N GLY A 94 3.12 -4.27 16.76
CA GLY A 94 4.56 -4.40 16.96
C GLY A 94 5.26 -5.02 15.74
N ILE A 95 4.70 -6.07 15.15
CA ILE A 95 5.22 -6.71 13.93
C ILE A 95 5.14 -5.74 12.76
N ALA A 96 4.04 -5.01 12.60
CA ALA A 96 3.88 -4.00 11.56
C ALA A 96 4.92 -2.87 11.72
N ALA A 97 5.11 -2.36 12.94
CA ALA A 97 6.12 -1.34 13.24
C ALA A 97 7.54 -1.83 12.91
N ALA A 98 7.91 -3.03 13.36
CA ALA A 98 9.21 -3.63 13.07
C ALA A 98 9.41 -3.89 11.56
N GLY A 99 8.35 -4.30 10.86
CA GLY A 99 8.37 -4.51 9.41
C GLY A 99 8.53 -3.20 8.63
N MET A 100 7.83 -2.14 9.03
CA MET A 100 7.97 -0.79 8.46
C MET A 100 9.36 -0.22 8.74
N TRP A 101 9.92 -0.45 9.93
CA TRP A 101 11.28 -0.04 10.29
C TRP A 101 12.34 -0.69 9.40
N ARG A 102 12.10 -1.94 8.97
CA ARG A 102 12.95 -2.69 8.04
C ARG A 102 12.62 -2.41 6.57
N GLY A 103 11.74 -1.46 6.27
CA GLY A 103 11.35 -1.11 4.90
C GLY A 103 10.61 -2.22 4.14
N ARG A 104 10.00 -3.19 4.84
CA ARG A 104 9.34 -4.32 4.18
C ARG A 104 8.00 -3.89 3.57
N TYR A 105 7.86 -4.12 2.27
CA TYR A 105 6.65 -3.85 1.49
C TYR A 105 5.36 -4.35 2.16
N TRP A 106 5.34 -5.62 2.60
CA TRP A 106 4.18 -6.25 3.23
C TRP A 106 3.73 -5.57 4.52
N ALA A 107 4.65 -4.94 5.27
CA ALA A 107 4.32 -4.23 6.50
C ALA A 107 3.61 -2.90 6.21
N VAL A 108 4.05 -2.18 5.18
CA VAL A 108 3.39 -0.95 4.74
C VAL A 108 1.99 -1.24 4.21
N LEU A 109 1.82 -2.31 3.43
CA LEU A 109 0.51 -2.79 3.00
C LEU A 109 -0.40 -3.16 4.18
N GLY A 110 0.12 -3.92 5.15
CA GLY A 110 -0.64 -4.29 6.35
C GLY A 110 -1.11 -3.07 7.13
N MET A 111 -0.24 -2.06 7.29
CA MET A 111 -0.60 -0.80 7.93
C MET A 111 -1.67 -0.03 7.16
N GLN A 112 -1.57 0.01 5.82
CA GLN A 112 -2.62 0.60 4.99
C GLN A 112 -3.96 -0.11 5.15
N ALA A 113 -3.98 -1.44 5.22
CA ALA A 113 -5.20 -2.21 5.44
C ALA A 113 -5.84 -1.87 6.78
N VAL A 114 -5.05 -1.83 7.87
CA VAL A 114 -5.52 -1.40 9.19
C VAL A 114 -6.09 0.02 9.14
N LEU A 115 -5.38 0.94 8.50
CA LEU A 115 -5.79 2.34 8.42
C LEU A 115 -7.11 2.50 7.66
N VAL A 116 -7.31 1.75 6.57
CA VAL A 116 -8.58 1.71 5.83
C VAL A 116 -9.70 1.14 6.69
N ILE A 117 -9.46 0.03 7.38
CA ILE A 117 -10.47 -0.56 8.29
C ILE A 117 -10.86 0.45 9.37
N ALA A 118 -9.90 1.14 9.98
CA ALA A 118 -10.17 2.19 10.96
C ALA A 118 -10.99 3.33 10.35
N MET A 119 -10.62 3.81 9.16
CA MET A 119 -11.37 4.85 8.46
C MET A 119 -12.82 4.42 8.16
N LEU A 120 -13.05 3.16 7.78
CA LEU A 120 -14.41 2.64 7.57
C LEU A 120 -15.24 2.66 8.87
N PHE A 121 -14.66 2.22 9.99
CA PHE A 121 -15.32 2.28 11.29
C PHE A 121 -15.68 3.71 11.71
N PHE A 122 -14.74 4.65 11.61
CA PHE A 122 -15.00 6.05 11.96
C PHE A 122 -15.98 6.73 11.00
N SER A 123 -16.00 6.34 9.73
CA SER A 123 -16.99 6.82 8.77
C SER A 123 -18.39 6.32 9.13
N LEU A 124 -18.55 5.04 9.47
CA LEU A 124 -19.81 4.48 9.96
C LEU A 124 -20.25 5.13 11.28
N LEU A 125 -19.31 5.40 12.18
CA LEU A 125 -19.58 6.11 13.44
C LEU A 125 -20.07 7.54 13.18
N ALA A 126 -19.45 8.25 12.22
CA ALA A 126 -19.90 9.57 11.80
C ALA A 126 -21.32 9.56 11.22
N LEU A 127 -21.69 8.54 10.45
CA LEU A 127 -23.06 8.39 9.93
C LEU A 127 -24.10 8.18 11.05
N LYS A 128 -23.70 7.56 12.16
CA LYS A 128 -24.53 7.36 13.35
C LYS A 128 -24.51 8.54 14.33
N ALA A 129 -23.69 9.55 14.07
CA ALA A 129 -23.50 10.66 15.00
C ALA A 129 -24.79 11.49 15.11
N SER A 130 -25.33 11.58 16.32
CA SER A 130 -26.50 12.42 16.62
C SER A 130 -26.12 13.80 17.15
N ASN A 131 -24.82 14.11 17.26
CA ASN A 131 -24.33 15.37 17.81
C ASN A 131 -23.04 15.84 17.12
N LEU A 132 -22.83 17.16 17.14
CA LEU A 132 -21.69 17.82 16.49
C LEU A 132 -20.35 17.35 17.06
N THR A 133 -20.27 17.10 18.37
CA THR A 133 -19.04 16.64 19.04
C THR A 133 -18.55 15.31 18.46
N THR A 134 -19.44 14.33 18.28
CA THR A 134 -19.08 13.04 17.67
C THR A 134 -18.59 13.22 16.23
N VAL A 135 -19.26 14.09 15.46
CA VAL A 135 -18.83 14.40 14.09
C VAL A 135 -17.43 15.00 14.08
N LEU A 136 -17.15 15.98 14.94
CA LEU A 136 -15.83 16.62 15.03
C LEU A 136 -14.74 15.63 15.45
N ILE A 137 -15.02 14.75 16.41
CA ILE A 137 -14.09 13.69 16.81
C ILE A 137 -13.80 12.75 15.64
N CYS A 138 -14.83 12.28 14.92
CA CYS A 138 -14.65 11.43 13.75
C CYS A 138 -13.81 12.13 12.67
N MET A 139 -14.09 13.40 12.37
CA MET A 139 -13.32 14.17 11.39
C MET A 139 -11.87 14.38 11.82
N ALA A 140 -11.64 14.64 13.11
CA ALA A 140 -10.30 14.80 13.68
C ALA A 140 -9.46 13.51 13.57
N VAL A 141 -10.10 12.33 13.53
CA VAL A 141 -9.42 11.05 13.28
C VAL A 141 -9.28 10.75 11.80
N LEU A 142 -10.34 10.95 11.01
CA LEU A 142 -10.36 10.63 9.58
C LEU A 142 -9.37 11.49 8.78
N ALA A 143 -9.25 12.78 9.07
CA ALA A 143 -8.34 13.67 8.36
C ALA A 143 -6.86 13.23 8.43
N PRO A 144 -6.25 13.00 9.61
CA PRO A 144 -4.88 12.52 9.68
C PRO A 144 -4.73 11.09 9.15
N CYS A 145 -5.72 10.21 9.33
CA CYS A 145 -5.69 8.86 8.74
C CYS A 145 -5.66 8.93 7.21
N GLY A 146 -6.51 9.75 6.59
CA GLY A 146 -6.54 9.94 5.14
C GLY A 146 -5.24 10.55 4.61
N ALA A 147 -4.70 11.56 5.30
CA ALA A 147 -3.42 12.16 4.96
C ALA A 147 -2.28 11.13 5.02
N LEU A 148 -2.18 10.38 6.13
CA LEU A 148 -1.16 9.34 6.29
C LEU A 148 -1.31 8.26 5.22
N PHE A 149 -2.53 7.81 4.93
CA PHE A 149 -2.82 6.83 3.90
C PHE A 149 -2.29 7.29 2.54
N TRP A 150 -2.60 8.53 2.14
CA TRP A 150 -2.12 9.12 0.90
C TRP A 150 -0.59 9.14 0.81
N PHE A 151 0.08 9.53 1.89
CA PHE A 151 1.55 9.53 1.93
C PHE A 151 2.14 8.11 1.90
N LEU A 152 1.50 7.15 2.55
CA LEU A 152 1.91 5.74 2.49
C LEU A 152 1.74 5.16 1.09
N VAL A 153 0.68 5.50 0.36
CA VAL A 153 0.51 5.05 -1.04
C VAL A 153 1.66 5.56 -1.91
N LYS A 154 2.04 6.83 -1.77
CA LYS A 154 3.20 7.39 -2.48
C LYS A 154 4.51 6.71 -2.08
N ALA A 155 4.70 6.42 -0.80
CA ALA A 155 5.87 5.69 -0.32
C ALA A 155 5.91 4.25 -0.87
N LEU A 156 4.78 3.57 -0.89
CA LEU A 156 4.64 2.21 -1.40
C LEU A 156 4.98 2.12 -2.89
N ALA A 157 4.50 3.08 -3.69
CA ALA A 157 4.80 3.15 -5.11
C ALA A 157 6.31 3.27 -5.36
N ARG A 158 7.06 3.96 -4.49
CA ARG A 158 8.52 4.04 -4.56
C ARG A 158 9.20 2.74 -4.09
N ILE A 159 8.68 2.07 -3.05
CA ILE A 159 9.22 0.81 -2.51
C ILE A 159 9.06 -0.36 -3.51
N GLN A 160 7.98 -0.37 -4.28
CA GLN A 160 7.72 -1.40 -5.30
C GLN A 160 8.61 -1.27 -6.55
N MET A 161 9.39 -0.20 -6.70
CA MET A 161 10.15 0.02 -7.92
C MET A 161 11.34 -0.93 -8.02
N PRO A 162 11.47 -1.70 -9.12
CA PRO A 162 12.67 -2.48 -9.39
C PRO A 162 13.88 -1.55 -9.44
N GLU A 163 14.97 -1.94 -8.79
CA GLU A 163 16.26 -1.29 -8.98
C GLU A 163 16.61 -1.34 -10.46
N ARG A 164 16.86 -0.16 -11.06
CA ARG A 164 17.35 -0.08 -12.43
C ARG A 164 18.74 -0.70 -12.43
N ARG A 165 18.85 -1.97 -12.82
CA ARG A 165 20.16 -2.58 -13.11
C ARG A 165 20.92 -1.63 -14.04
N PRO A 166 22.15 -1.21 -13.69
CA PRO A 166 23.00 -0.54 -14.65
C PRO A 166 23.19 -1.49 -15.84
N ARG A 167 22.86 -1.00 -17.03
CA ARG A 167 23.19 -1.68 -18.28
C ARG A 167 24.66 -1.50 -18.58
#